data_AF-M5RMI3-F1
#
_entry.id   AF-M5RMI3-F1
#
_cell.length_a   1.000
_cell.length_b   1.000
_cell.length_c   1.000
_cell.angle_alpha   90.00
_cell.angle_beta   90.00
_cell.angle_gamma   90.00
#
_symmetry.space_group_name_H-M   'P 1'
#
loop_
_entity.id
_entity.type
_entity.pdbx_description
1 polymer ?
#
loop_
_entity_poly.entity_id
_entity_poly.type
_entity_poly.pdbx_seq_one_letter_code
_entity_poly.pdbx_strand_id
1 'polypeptide(L)'
;MNRIKSSQQASSRSHAISRVRQQVSKAMRDPDRWVIRITYRDADGVVTDRRVSPTRWKNDYLFRALCTGRGDHRQFDIRRIESIKLDNAADVLMHEGVIKK
;
A
#
# COMPACT_ATOMS: atom_id res chain seq x y z
N MET A 1 -23.81 9.39 28.76
CA MET A 1 -22.34 9.48 28.97
C MET A 1 -21.64 8.65 27.90
N ASN A 2 -21.13 9.22 26.79
CA ASN A 2 -20.53 8.43 25.68
C ASN A 2 -19.42 9.16 24.90
N ARG A 3 -18.55 9.95 25.58
CA ARG A 3 -17.48 10.75 24.92
C ARG A 3 -16.08 10.12 24.88
N ILE A 4 -15.86 8.96 25.52
CA ILE A 4 -14.50 8.43 25.74
C ILE A 4 -13.97 7.57 24.57
N LYS A 5 -14.84 7.00 23.72
CA LYS A 5 -14.40 6.10 22.63
C LYS A 5 -13.77 6.82 21.42
N SER A 6 -14.09 8.09 21.22
CA SER A 6 -13.69 8.83 20.00
C SER A 6 -12.20 9.22 19.97
N SER A 7 -11.58 9.51 21.12
CA SER A 7 -10.18 9.95 21.18
C SER A 7 -9.19 8.79 21.03
N GLN A 8 -9.50 7.62 21.60
CA GLN A 8 -8.65 6.42 21.51
C GLN A 8 -8.63 5.81 20.10
N GLN A 9 -9.73 5.95 19.36
CA GLN A 9 -9.83 5.43 17.99
C GLN A 9 -9.09 6.32 16.97
N ALA A 10 -9.08 7.64 17.19
CA ALA A 10 -8.33 8.58 16.37
C ALA A 10 -6.81 8.44 16.54
N SER A 11 -6.33 8.23 17.78
CA SER A 11 -4.90 8.02 18.05
C SER A 11 -4.39 6.73 17.40
N SER A 12 -5.12 5.61 17.51
CA SER A 12 -4.76 4.34 16.87
C SER A 12 -4.66 4.45 15.34
N ARG A 13 -5.62 5.15 14.71
CA ARG A 13 -5.62 5.36 13.25
C ARG A 13 -4.43 6.19 12.78
N SER A 14 -4.04 7.23 13.52
CA SER A 14 -2.87 8.05 13.19
C SER A 14 -1.56 7.25 13.21
N HIS A 15 -1.39 6.36 14.20
CA HIS A 15 -0.24 5.46 14.30
C HIS A 15 -0.20 4.46 13.15
N ALA A 16 -1.36 3.90 12.77
CA ALA A 16 -1.48 3.02 11.61
C ALA A 16 -1.05 3.72 10.31
N ILE A 17 -1.53 4.94 10.08
CA ILE A 17 -1.16 5.74 8.90
C ILE A 17 0.35 6.04 8.89
N SER A 18 0.92 6.43 10.03
CA SER A 18 2.37 6.67 10.17
C SER A 18 3.20 5.44 9.81
N ARG A 19 2.80 4.27 10.33
CA ARG A 19 3.43 2.98 10.00
C ARG A 19 3.36 2.66 8.51
N VAL A 20 2.21 2.87 7.88
CA VAL A 20 2.04 2.67 6.44
C VAL A 20 2.98 3.58 5.65
N ARG A 21 3.01 4.88 5.99
CA ARG A 21 3.90 5.86 5.35
C ARG A 21 5.37 5.47 5.50
N GLN A 22 5.78 4.99 6.68
CA GLN A 22 7.14 4.53 6.93
C GLN A 22 7.50 3.34 6.03
N GLN A 23 6.63 2.34 5.92
CA GLN A 23 6.90 1.16 5.10
C GLN A 23 6.91 1.47 3.61
N VAL A 24 5.98 2.30 3.14
CA VAL A 24 5.98 2.79 1.74
C VAL A 24 7.29 3.55 1.45
N SER A 25 7.71 4.44 2.35
CA SER A 25 8.96 5.21 2.16
C SER A 25 10.20 4.32 2.21
N LYS A 26 10.20 3.28 3.05
CA LYS A 26 11.28 2.28 3.09
C LYS A 26 11.39 1.53 1.77
N ALA A 27 10.27 1.09 1.21
CA ALA A 27 10.27 0.40 -0.08
C ALA A 27 10.66 1.30 -1.25
N MET A 28 10.29 2.59 -1.23
CA MET A 28 10.75 3.57 -2.23
C MET A 28 12.27 3.81 -2.19
N ARG A 29 12.89 3.72 -1.01
CA ARG A 29 14.32 3.99 -0.83
C ARG A 29 15.21 2.84 -1.33
N ASP A 30 14.69 1.62 -1.27
CA ASP A 30 15.43 0.40 -1.61
C ASP A 30 14.50 -0.54 -2.40
N PRO A 31 14.16 -0.16 -3.65
CA PRO A 31 13.15 -0.84 -4.46
C PRO A 31 13.61 -2.22 -4.94
N ASP A 32 14.92 -2.45 -5.04
CA ASP A 32 15.51 -3.74 -5.43
C ASP A 32 15.41 -4.77 -4.32
N ARG A 33 15.24 -4.32 -3.07
CA ARG A 33 15.07 -5.20 -1.91
C ARG A 33 13.61 -5.36 -1.50
N TRP A 34 12.79 -4.33 -1.66
CA TRP A 34 11.46 -4.30 -1.05
C TRP A 34 10.33 -4.04 -2.04
N VAL A 35 9.34 -4.93 -2.00
CA VAL A 35 7.99 -4.71 -2.55
C VAL A 35 7.02 -4.58 -1.38
N ILE A 36 5.96 -3.77 -1.51
CA ILE A 36 4.90 -3.74 -0.49
C ILE A 36 3.75 -4.63 -0.91
N ARG A 37 3.25 -5.43 0.03
CA ARG A 37 1.97 -6.13 -0.08
C ARG A 37 0.94 -5.39 0.76
N ILE A 38 -0.14 -4.96 0.12
CA ILE A 38 -1.20 -4.16 0.75
C ILE A 38 -2.56 -4.84 0.58
N THR A 39 -3.38 -4.80 1.63
CA THR A 39 -4.82 -4.99 1.52
C THR A 39 -5.44 -3.61 1.34
N TYR A 40 -5.99 -3.34 0.15
CA TYR A 40 -6.45 -2.02 -0.27
C TYR A 40 -7.95 -2.02 -0.56
N ARG A 41 -8.66 -1.09 0.09
CA ARG A 41 -10.07 -0.81 -0.19
C ARG A 41 -10.18 0.33 -1.19
N ASP A 42 -10.74 0.08 -2.37
CA ASP A 42 -10.90 1.14 -3.38
C ASP A 42 -12.08 2.09 -3.09
N ALA A 43 -12.37 2.99 -4.04
CA ALA A 43 -13.45 3.97 -3.88
C ALA A 43 -14.84 3.33 -3.86
N ASP A 44 -14.99 2.20 -4.53
CA ASP A 44 -16.25 1.45 -4.64
C ASP A 44 -16.42 0.47 -3.46
N GLY A 45 -15.46 0.45 -2.54
CA GLY A 45 -15.47 -0.40 -1.34
C GLY A 45 -14.89 -1.79 -1.57
N VAL A 46 -14.39 -2.10 -2.77
CA VAL A 46 -13.82 -3.41 -3.09
C VAL A 46 -12.46 -3.55 -2.43
N VAL A 47 -12.29 -4.63 -1.67
CA VAL A 47 -11.03 -4.97 -0.99
C VAL A 47 -10.20 -5.87 -1.90
N THR A 48 -8.94 -5.50 -2.10
CA THR A 48 -8.02 -6.22 -2.98
C THR A 48 -6.65 -6.37 -2.34
N ASP A 49 -6.05 -7.55 -2.45
CA ASP A 49 -4.64 -7.74 -2.11
C ASP A 49 -3.75 -7.40 -3.31
N ARG A 50 -2.77 -6.53 -3.09
CA ARG A 50 -1.90 -6.02 -4.15
C ARG A 50 -0.46 -6.05 -3.72
N ARG A 51 0.40 -6.55 -4.62
CA ARG A 51 1.84 -6.34 -4.55
C ARG A 51 2.17 -5.16 -5.45
N VAL A 52 2.83 -4.14 -4.89
CA VAL A 52 3.15 -2.92 -5.62
C VAL A 52 4.56 -2.44 -5.31
N SER A 53 5.22 -1.89 -6.32
CA SER A 53 6.53 -1.25 -6.18
C SER A 53 6.33 0.27 -6.16
N PRO A 54 6.38 0.91 -4.98
CA PRO A 54 6.14 2.35 -4.87
C PRO A 54 7.27 3.15 -5.52
N THR A 55 6.92 4.23 -6.22
CA THR A 55 7.86 5.03 -7.03
C THR A 55 8.04 6.44 -6.50
N ARG A 56 6.95 7.12 -6.12
CA ARG A 56 7.00 8.47 -5.55
C ARG A 56 5.77 8.82 -4.74
N TRP A 57 5.94 9.71 -3.77
CA TRP A 57 4.85 10.42 -3.13
C TRP A 57 4.26 11.48 -4.08
N LYS A 58 2.94 11.66 -4.01
CA LYS A 58 2.20 12.74 -4.68
C LYS A 58 1.81 13.82 -3.69
N ASN A 59 1.48 13.44 -2.46
CA ASN A 59 1.29 14.30 -1.30
C ASN A 59 1.44 13.46 -0.02
N ASP A 60 0.96 13.95 1.12
CA ASP A 60 1.10 13.27 2.42
C ASP A 60 0.39 11.91 2.50
N TYR A 61 -0.64 11.70 1.69
CA TYR A 61 -1.46 10.49 1.73
C TYR A 61 -1.43 9.67 0.44
N LEU A 62 -1.05 10.27 -0.68
CA LEU A 62 -1.10 9.65 -2.00
C LEU A 62 0.29 9.30 -2.50
N PHE A 63 0.46 8.09 -3.03
CA PHE A 63 1.67 7.67 -3.72
C PHE A 63 1.36 6.98 -5.04
N ARG A 64 2.31 6.99 -5.97
CA ARG A 64 2.26 6.24 -7.24
C ARG A 64 3.11 4.98 -7.12
N ALA A 65 2.59 3.86 -7.59
CA ALA A 65 3.28 2.57 -7.57
C ALA A 65 2.99 1.76 -8.84
N LEU A 66 3.94 0.93 -9.24
CA LEU A 66 3.72 -0.10 -10.25
C LEU A 66 2.99 -1.28 -9.61
N CYS A 67 1.86 -1.69 -10.16
CA CYS A 67 1.11 -2.85 -9.67
C CYS A 67 1.59 -4.11 -10.40
N THR A 68 2.32 -5.00 -9.71
CA THR A 68 2.97 -6.15 -10.36
C THR A 68 1.98 -7.11 -11.00
N GLY A 69 0.78 -7.27 -10.42
CA GLY A 69 -0.27 -8.12 -10.99
C GLY A 69 -1.00 -7.55 -12.22
N ARG A 70 -0.75 -6.29 -12.62
CA ARG A 70 -1.38 -5.66 -13.79
C ARG A 70 -0.40 -5.00 -14.76
N GLY A 71 0.88 -4.88 -14.40
CA GLY A 71 1.89 -4.20 -15.22
C GLY A 71 1.74 -2.69 -15.32
N ASP A 72 0.79 -2.08 -14.60
CA ASP A 72 0.44 -0.66 -14.73
C ASP A 72 0.75 0.17 -13.49
N HIS A 73 1.06 1.44 -13.71
CA HIS A 73 1.15 2.42 -12.63
C HIS A 73 -0.22 2.83 -12.12
N ARG A 74 -0.41 2.80 -10.79
CA ARG A 74 -1.62 3.26 -10.11
C ARG A 74 -1.29 4.19 -8.95
N GLN A 75 -2.26 5.01 -8.60
CA GLN A 75 -2.20 5.87 -7.41
C GLN A 75 -2.94 5.18 -6.26
N PHE A 76 -2.35 5.26 -5.07
CA PHE A 76 -2.89 4.67 -3.85
C PHE A 76 -2.95 5.72 -2.74
N ASP A 77 -4.01 5.63 -1.93
CA ASP A 77 -4.20 6.44 -0.73
C ASP A 77 -3.89 5.61 0.51
N ILE A 78 -2.92 6.01 1.32
CA ILE A 78 -2.50 5.27 2.52
C ILE A 78 -3.61 5.18 3.57
N ARG A 79 -4.61 6.07 3.55
CA ARG A 79 -5.75 6.04 4.47
C ARG A 79 -6.74 4.92 4.14
N ARG A 80 -6.61 4.33 2.95
CA ARG A 80 -7.42 3.22 2.41
C ARG A 80 -6.68 1.88 2.44
N ILE A 81 -5.44 1.86 2.96
CA ILE A 81 -4.68 0.64 3.20
C ILE A 81 -5.11 0.07 4.55
N GLU A 82 -5.65 -1.15 4.54
CA GLU A 82 -6.08 -1.86 5.75
C GLU A 82 -4.94 -2.61 6.41
N SER A 83 -4.03 -3.14 5.60
CA SER A 83 -2.83 -3.83 6.06
C SER A 83 -1.67 -3.60 5.09
N ILE A 84 -0.43 -3.62 5.61
CA ILE A 84 0.78 -3.47 4.81
C ILE A 84 1.89 -4.37 5.36
N LYS A 85 2.62 -5.01 4.44
CA LYS A 85 3.81 -5.81 4.70
C LYS A 85 4.89 -5.48 3.68
N LEU A 86 6.15 -5.65 4.09
CA LEU A 86 7.29 -5.62 3.20
C LEU A 86 7.62 -7.07 2.81
N ASP A 87 7.60 -7.34 1.52
CA ASP A 87 8.08 -8.59 0.94
C ASP A 87 9.46 -8.34 0.32
N ASN A 88 10.32 -9.36 0.29
CA ASN A 88 11.55 -9.29 -0.48
C ASN A 88 11.20 -9.24 -1.98
N ALA A 89 11.74 -8.26 -2.70
CA ALA A 89 11.48 -8.10 -4.12
C ALA A 89 11.90 -9.33 -4.93
N ALA A 90 12.98 -10.02 -4.51
CA ALA A 90 13.46 -11.24 -5.15
C ALA A 90 12.44 -12.40 -5.10
N ASP A 91 11.53 -12.40 -4.11
CA ASP A 91 10.51 -13.43 -3.95
C ASP A 91 9.22 -13.09 -4.74
N VAL A 92 9.16 -11.91 -5.36
CA VAL A 92 8.00 -11.45 -6.12
C VAL A 92 8.29 -11.63 -7.61
N LEU A 93 7.92 -12.80 -8.14
CA LEU A 93 7.90 -13.03 -9.57
C LEU A 93 6.90 -12.07 -10.24
N MET A 94 7.40 -11.17 -11.08
CA MET A 94 6.58 -10.48 -12.06
C MET A 94 6.09 -11.54 -13.04
N HIS A 95 4.83 -11.97 -12.90
CA HIS A 95 4.24 -12.81 -13.93
C HIS A 95 4.15 -11.98 -15.20
N GLU A 96 4.93 -12.32 -16.21
CA GLU A 96 4.62 -11.92 -17.57
C GLU A 96 3.17 -12.36 -17.81
N GLY A 97 2.28 -11.40 -18.04
CA GLY A 97 0.87 -11.69 -18.24
C GLY A 97 0.75 -12.79 -19.28
N VAL A 98 0.17 -13.93 -18.89
CA VAL A 98 -0.12 -15.01 -19.84
C VAL A 98 -1.03 -14.42 -20.91
N ILE A 99 -0.46 -14.12 -22.08
CA ILE A 99 -1.23 -13.85 -23.29
C ILE A 99 -1.89 -15.18 -23.63
N LYS A 100 -3.15 -15.35 -23.22
CA LYS A 100 -3.97 -16.43 -23.77
C LYS A 100 -4.16 -16.10 -25.25
N LYS A 101 -3.50 -16.89 -26.12
CA LYS A 101 -3.78 -16.92 -27.56
C LYS A 101 -5.20 -17.40 -27.81
#